data_AF-A0A967PAG2-F1
#
_entry.id   AF-A0A967PAG2-F1
#
_cell.length_a   1.000
_cell.length_b   1.000
_cell.length_c   1.000
_cell.angle_alpha   90.00
_cell.angle_beta   90.00
_cell.angle_gamma   90.00
#
_symmetry.space_group_name_H-M   'P 1'
#
loop_
_entity.id
_entity.type
_entity.pdbx_description
1 polymer ?
#
loop_
_entity_poly.entity_id
_entity_poly.type
_entity_poly.pdbx_seq_one_letter_code
_entity_poly.pdbx_strand_id
1 'polypeptide(L)' 'SLLTKANLSHSRLSKFLENLTGAGLITKVEYDGKNTFIITPEGRQYLESYKRFSDIAESFGLEL' A
#
# COMPACT_ATOMS: atom_id res chain seq x y z
N SER A 1 -2.09 13.63 -8.46
CA SER A 1 -2.12 12.23 -8.97
C SER A 1 -1.52 11.29 -7.91
N LEU A 2 -1.80 9.98 -7.93
CA LEU A 2 -1.18 9.02 -7.00
C LEU A 2 0.36 9.03 -7.12
N LEU A 3 0.86 9.19 -8.34
CA LEU A 3 2.28 9.36 -8.68
C LEU A 3 2.94 10.52 -7.94
N THR A 4 2.31 11.70 -7.97
CA THR A 4 2.85 12.92 -7.37
C THR A 4 2.86 12.84 -5.85
N LYS A 5 1.90 12.13 -5.25
CA LYS A 5 1.87 11.91 -3.79
C LYS A 5 2.87 10.85 -3.34
N ALA A 6 3.05 9.78 -4.12
CA ALA A 6 3.99 8.72 -3.80
C ALA A 6 5.45 9.11 -4.06
N ASN A 7 5.70 10.19 -4.81
CA ASN A 7 7.04 10.58 -5.28
C ASN A 7 7.77 9.43 -6.01
N LEU A 8 7.03 8.69 -6.83
CA LEU A 8 7.53 7.55 -7.59
C LEU A 8 7.41 7.80 -9.09
N SER A 9 8.37 7.27 -9.85
CA SER A 9 8.23 7.17 -11.31
C SER A 9 7.04 6.26 -11.66
N HIS A 10 6.49 6.45 -12.85
CA HIS A 10 5.39 5.62 -13.35
C HIS A 10 5.72 4.12 -13.28
N SER A 11 6.91 3.72 -13.75
CA SER A 11 7.34 2.32 -13.74
C SER A 11 7.43 1.71 -12.35
N ARG A 12 7.90 2.46 -11.34
CA ARG A 12 7.97 1.99 -9.96
C ARG A 12 6.57 1.86 -9.38
N LEU A 13 5.73 2.89 -9.56
CA LEU A 13 4.36 2.85 -9.05
C LEU A 13 3.57 1.69 -9.67
N SER A 14 3.67 1.46 -10.98
CA SER A 14 2.99 0.35 -11.66
C SER A 14 3.33 -1.00 -11.03
N LYS A 15 4.62 -1.25 -10.74
CA LYS A 15 5.06 -2.48 -10.06
C LYS A 15 4.48 -2.60 -8.65
N PHE A 16 4.46 -1.52 -7.88
CA PHE A 16 3.84 -1.53 -6.55
C PHE A 16 2.33 -1.82 -6.63
N LEU A 17 1.62 -1.18 -7.56
CA LEU A 17 0.19 -1.38 -7.74
C LEU A 17 -0.13 -2.81 -8.18
N GLU A 18 0.68 -3.39 -9.06
CA GLU A 18 0.57 -4.78 -9.49
C GLU A 18 0.76 -5.74 -8.30
N ASN A 19 1.81 -5.55 -7.50
CA ASN A 19 2.07 -6.38 -6.32
C ASN A 19 0.96 -6.26 -5.27
N LEU A 20 0.54 -5.04 -4.93
CA LEU A 20 -0.50 -4.80 -3.91
C LEU A 20 -1.88 -5.30 -4.37
N THR A 21 -2.19 -5.18 -5.66
CA THR A 21 -3.44 -5.70 -6.22
C THR A 21 -3.41 -7.22 -6.29
N GLY A 22 -2.29 -7.81 -6.73
CA GLY A 22 -2.09 -9.26 -6.76
C GLY A 22 -2.12 -9.92 -5.38
N ALA A 23 -1.67 -9.20 -4.35
CA ALA A 23 -1.77 -9.62 -2.95
C ALA A 23 -3.16 -9.36 -2.31
N GLY A 24 -4.11 -8.77 -3.04
CA GLY A 24 -5.44 -8.46 -2.52
C GLY A 24 -5.50 -7.35 -1.46
N LEU A 25 -4.42 -6.56 -1.31
CA LEU A 25 -4.34 -5.48 -0.32
C LEU A 25 -4.98 -4.17 -0.81
N ILE A 26 -5.06 -4.01 -2.13
CA ILE A 26 -5.78 -2.90 -2.78
C ILE A 26 -6.62 -3.42 -3.94
N THR A 27 -7.62 -2.64 -4.34
CA THR A 27 -8.44 -2.87 -5.53
C THR A 27 -8.35 -1.67 -6.45
N LYS A 28 -8.33 -1.94 -7.76
CA LYS A 28 -8.46 -0.93 -8.80
C LYS A 28 -9.93 -0.76 -9.17
N VAL A 29 -10.42 0.47 -9.15
CA VAL A 29 -11.74 0.85 -9.67
C VAL A 29 -11.58 1.95 -10.71
N GLU A 30 -12.44 1.94 -11.72
CA GLU A 30 -12.53 3.04 -12.66
C GLU A 30 -13.61 4.01 -12.18
N TYR A 31 -13.22 5.27 -11.99
CA TYR A 31 -14.10 6.32 -11.53
C TYR A 31 -13.78 7.60 -12.29
N ASP A 32 -14.78 8.23 -12.91
CA ASP A 32 -14.59 9.48 -13.67
C ASP A 32 -13.51 9.35 -14.77
N GLY A 33 -13.48 8.21 -15.48
CA GLY A 33 -12.49 7.90 -16.52
C GLY A 33 -11.04 7.79 -16.00
N LYS A 34 -10.85 7.65 -14.68
CA LYS A 34 -9.54 7.57 -14.04
C LYS A 34 -9.41 6.28 -13.24
N ASN A 35 -8.20 5.73 -13.26
CA ASN A 35 -7.82 4.62 -12.39
C ASN A 35 -7.71 5.12 -10.95
N THR A 36 -8.60 4.63 -10.08
CA THR A 36 -8.60 4.89 -8.64
C THR A 36 -8.26 3.61 -7.90
N PHE A 37 -7.43 3.70 -6.87
CA PHE A 37 -7.00 2.56 -6.07
C PHE A 37 -7.51 2.71 -4.64
N ILE A 38 -8.19 1.68 -4.14
CA ILE A 38 -8.83 1.66 -2.83
C ILE A 38 -8.21 0.53 -2.00
N ILE A 39 -7.85 0.82 -0.76
CA ILE A 39 -7.38 -0.21 0.17
C ILE A 39 -8.52 -1.13 0.59
N THR A 40 -8.28 -2.44 0.50
CA THR A 40 -9.25 -3.47 0.89
C THR A 40 -9.35 -3.58 2.42
N PRO A 41 -10.40 -4.21 2.97
CA PRO A 41 -10.45 -4.56 4.38
C PRO A 41 -9.20 -5.35 4.84
N GLU A 42 -8.75 -6.31 4.03
CA GLU A 42 -7.57 -7.14 4.29
C GLU A 42 -6.29 -6.29 4.28
N GLY A 43 -6.18 -5.35 3.34
CA GLY A 43 -5.09 -4.39 3.29
C GLY A 43 -5.02 -3.51 4.53
N ARG A 44 -6.17 -3.07 5.07
CA ARG A 44 -6.23 -2.31 6.34
C ARG A 44 -5.77 -3.16 7.52
N GLN A 45 -6.24 -4.41 7.60
CA GLN A 45 -5.85 -5.33 8.67
C GLN A 45 -4.33 -5.65 8.62
N TYR A 46 -3.79 -5.83 7.43
CA TYR A 46 -2.34 -6.01 7.22
C TYR A 46 -1.56 -4.80 7.74
N LEU A 47 -1.97 -3.58 7.37
CA LEU A 47 -1.33 -2.34 7.81
C LEU A 47 -1.37 -2.17 9.34
N GLU A 48 -2.49 -2.52 9.97
CA GLU A 48 -2.61 -2.48 11.43
C GLU A 48 -1.66 -3.49 12.09
N SER A 49 -1.59 -4.70 11.56
CA SER A 49 -0.71 -5.76 12.07
C SER A 49 0.77 -5.37 11.90
N TYR A 50 1.12 -4.78 10.76
CA TYR A 50 2.46 -4.28 10.50
C TYR A 50 2.86 -3.16 11.46
N LYS A 51 1.96 -2.20 11.74
CA LYS A 51 2.21 -1.15 12.73
C LYS A 51 2.49 -1.72 14.11
N ARG A 52 1.63 -2.64 14.59
CA ARG A 52 1.85 -3.31 15.88
C ARG A 52 3.18 -4.05 15.93
N PHE A 53 3.52 -4.75 14.85
CA PHE A 53 4.82 -5.42 14.74
C PHE A 53 5.99 -4.43 14.77
N SER A 54 5.88 -3.31 14.07
CA SER A 54 6.88 -2.24 14.06
C SER A 54 7.08 -1.63 15.44
N ASP A 55 5.99 -1.32 16.15
CA ASP A 55 6.05 -0.76 17.50
C ASP A 55 6.74 -1.73 18.48
N ILE A 56 6.46 -3.03 18.33
CA ILE A 56 7.10 -4.09 19.11
C ILE A 56 8.60 -4.16 18.79
N ALA A 57 8.97 -4.23 17.50
CA ALA A 57 10.36 -4.29 17.07
C ALA A 57 11.17 -3.09 17.61
N GLU A 58 10.61 -1.88 17.51
CA GLU A 58 11.19 -0.66 18.03
C GLU A 58 11.35 -0.71 19.56
N SER A 59 10.36 -1.25 20.29
CA SER A 59 10.45 -1.43 21.76
C SER A 59 11.58 -2.38 22.20
N PHE A 60 12.00 -3.28 21.30
CA PHE A 60 13.16 -4.17 21.49
C PHE A 60 14.47 -3.58 20.97
N GLY A 61 14.48 -2.34 20.47
CA GLY A 61 15.66 -1.69 19.90
C GLY A 61 16.06 -2.26 18.53
N LEU A 62 15.13 -2.90 17.82
CA LEU A 62 15.35 -3.43 16.48
C LEU A 62 14.91 -2.40 15.45
N GLU A 63 15.76 -2.14 14.46
CA GLU A 63 15.39 -1.38 13.26
C GLU A 63 14.83 -2.32 12.18
N LEU A 64 13.78 -1.87 11.50
CA LEU A 64 13.08 -2.60 10.43
C LEU A 64 13.53 -2.21 9.03
#